data_AF-A0A922S2P5-F1
#
_entry.id   AF-A0A922S2P5-F1
#
_cell.length_a   1.000
_cell.length_b   1.000
_cell.length_c   1.000
_cell.angle_alpha   90.00
_cell.angle_beta   90.00
_cell.angle_gamma   90.00
#
_symmetry.space_group_name_H-M   'P 1'
#
loop_
_entity.id
_entity.type
_entity.pdbx_description
1 polymer ?
#
loop_
_entity_poly.entity_id
_entity_poly.type
_entity_poly.pdbx_seq_one_letter_code
_entity_poly.pdbx_strand_id
1 'polypeptide(L)'
;MEKQNFEGDWYFSCMNIFVSKSNRAWSIVLLTVCVTLTFYSTNLALTSVCTPKIYFDWFLLPHDCTFIYDVYSRAWVFVTGLFWLMTSVIPISFLFHELAVYIRRRSKNW
;
A
#
# COMPACT_ATOMS: atom_id res chain seq x y z
N MET A 1 -33.75 11.36 -14.38
CA MET A 1 -32.42 11.21 -13.74
C MET A 1 -32.62 10.49 -12.42
N GLU A 2 -32.42 9.17 -12.45
CA GLU A 2 -32.70 8.27 -11.33
C GLU A 2 -31.68 8.52 -10.21
N LYS A 3 -32.14 9.04 -9.08
CA LYS A 3 -31.34 9.10 -7.85
C LYS A 3 -31.08 7.67 -7.40
N GLN A 4 -29.94 7.12 -7.81
CA GLN A 4 -29.39 5.91 -7.21
C GLN A 4 -29.18 6.21 -5.73
N ASN A 5 -30.08 5.68 -4.88
CA ASN A 5 -30.00 5.75 -3.43
C ASN A 5 -28.83 4.87 -2.99
N PHE A 6 -27.62 5.41 -3.16
CA PHE A 6 -26.38 4.73 -2.85
C PHE A 6 -26.21 4.69 -1.34
N GLU A 7 -26.67 3.60 -0.73
CA GLU A 7 -26.40 3.20 0.65
C GLU A 7 -24.93 2.74 0.79
N GLY A 8 -23.99 3.58 0.34
CA GLY A 8 -22.56 3.40 0.54
C GLY A 8 -22.12 4.28 1.69
N ASP A 9 -21.41 3.66 2.64
CA ASP A 9 -20.93 4.38 3.82
C ASP A 9 -19.97 5.50 3.36
N TRP A 10 -19.08 5.29 2.36
CA TRP A 10 -18.14 6.32 1.84
C TRP A 10 -17.68 6.07 0.37
N TYR A 11 -17.37 7.15 -0.39
CA TYR A 11 -16.85 7.12 -1.78
C TYR A 11 -15.42 7.68 -1.83
N PHE A 12 -14.50 6.98 -2.49
CA PHE A 12 -13.11 7.40 -2.61
C PHE A 12 -12.83 8.01 -3.99
N SER A 13 -12.78 9.34 -4.04
CA SER A 13 -12.68 10.09 -5.31
C SER A 13 -11.36 9.86 -6.07
N CYS A 14 -10.24 9.63 -5.36
CA CYS A 14 -8.94 9.45 -6.02
C CYS A 14 -8.78 8.10 -6.73
N MET A 15 -9.50 7.06 -6.31
CA MET A 15 -9.45 5.74 -6.95
C MET A 15 -10.76 5.38 -7.66
N ASN A 16 -11.76 6.26 -7.60
CA ASN A 16 -13.10 6.02 -8.12
C ASN A 16 -13.71 4.70 -7.59
N ILE A 17 -13.44 4.39 -6.32
CA ILE A 17 -13.92 3.17 -5.65
C ILE A 17 -15.10 3.53 -4.77
N PHE A 18 -16.20 2.80 -4.94
CA PHE A 18 -17.39 2.90 -4.11
C PHE A 18 -17.43 1.75 -3.10
N VAL A 19 -17.42 2.08 -1.79
CA VAL A 19 -17.45 1.07 -0.72
C VAL A 19 -18.86 0.96 -0.15
N SER A 20 -19.54 -0.14 -0.50
CA SER A 20 -20.83 -0.52 0.09
C SER A 20 -20.66 -1.65 1.10
N LYS A 21 -21.64 -1.86 2.01
CA LYS A 21 -21.67 -2.98 2.97
C LYS A 21 -21.42 -4.34 2.31
N SER A 22 -22.01 -4.58 1.14
CA SER A 22 -21.87 -5.84 0.40
C SER A 22 -20.43 -6.08 -0.08
N ASN A 23 -19.78 -5.04 -0.60
CA ASN A 23 -18.46 -5.12 -1.22
C ASN A 23 -17.31 -4.76 -0.27
N ARG A 24 -17.62 -4.58 1.02
CA ARG A 24 -16.66 -4.09 2.00
C ARG A 24 -15.52 -5.08 2.24
N ALA A 25 -15.83 -6.38 2.31
CA ALA A 25 -14.81 -7.43 2.44
C ALA A 25 -13.85 -7.42 1.23
N TRP A 26 -14.39 -7.29 0.02
CA TRP A 26 -13.59 -7.17 -1.21
C TRP A 26 -12.71 -5.92 -1.21
N SER A 27 -13.22 -4.77 -0.75
CA SER A 27 -12.43 -3.55 -0.61
C SER A 27 -11.25 -3.75 0.33
N ILE A 28 -11.45 -4.38 1.49
CA ILE A 28 -10.36 -4.70 2.45
C ILE A 28 -9.31 -5.62 1.81
N VAL A 29 -9.75 -6.67 1.10
CA VAL A 29 -8.83 -7.60 0.43
C VAL A 29 -8.00 -6.88 -0.63
N LEU A 30 -8.64 -6.07 -1.50
CA LEU A 30 -7.95 -5.30 -2.53
C LEU A 30 -6.93 -4.33 -1.93
N LEU A 31 -7.31 -3.59 -0.89
CA LEU A 31 -6.39 -2.69 -0.17
C LEU A 31 -5.20 -3.45 0.42
N THR A 32 -5.45 -4.62 1.01
CA THR A 32 -4.39 -5.47 1.58
C THR A 32 -3.41 -5.90 0.49
N VAL A 33 -3.91 -6.38 -0.65
CA VAL A 33 -3.09 -6.78 -1.81
C VAL A 33 -2.30 -5.60 -2.34
N CYS A 34 -2.92 -4.42 -2.49
CA CYS A 34 -2.23 -3.20 -2.92
C CYS A 34 -1.07 -2.83 -1.99
N VAL A 35 -1.28 -2.90 -0.66
CA VAL A 35 -0.24 -2.60 0.32
C VAL A 35 0.91 -3.60 0.21
N THR A 36 0.62 -4.91 0.19
CA THR A 36 1.66 -5.95 0.07
C THR A 36 2.44 -5.84 -1.23
N LEU A 37 1.76 -5.54 -2.34
CA LEU A 37 2.40 -5.38 -3.64
C LEU A 37 3.31 -4.15 -3.66
N THR A 38 2.88 -3.06 -3.01
CA THR A 38 3.69 -1.84 -2.91
C THR A 38 4.96 -2.10 -2.12
N PHE A 39 4.86 -2.74 -0.94
CA PHE A 39 6.03 -3.12 -0.14
C PHE A 39 6.96 -4.09 -0.88
N TYR A 40 6.41 -5.08 -1.57
CA TYR A 40 7.22 -6.01 -2.34
C TYR A 40 7.96 -5.32 -3.49
N SER A 41 7.27 -4.43 -4.20
CA SER A 41 7.84 -3.70 -5.34
C SER A 41 8.92 -2.71 -4.90
N THR A 42 8.72 -2.00 -3.79
CA THR A 42 9.73 -1.06 -3.26
C THR A 42 10.95 -1.82 -2.77
N ASN A 43 10.77 -2.94 -2.06
CA ASN A 43 11.87 -3.82 -1.66
C ASN A 43 12.66 -4.30 -2.88
N LEU A 44 11.98 -4.84 -3.90
CA LEU A 44 12.64 -5.31 -5.12
C LEU A 44 13.42 -4.18 -5.81
N ALA A 45 12.84 -2.98 -5.91
CA ALA A 45 13.51 -1.81 -6.45
C ALA A 45 14.77 -1.42 -5.64
N LEU A 46 14.68 -1.30 -4.32
CA LEU A 46 15.81 -0.97 -3.44
C LEU A 46 16.95 -1.99 -3.56
N THR A 47 16.60 -3.27 -3.65
CA THR A 47 17.58 -4.37 -3.78
C THR A 47 18.26 -4.46 -5.14
N SER A 48 17.62 -3.93 -6.19
CA SER A 48 18.22 -3.85 -7.52
C SER A 48 19.24 -2.71 -7.65
N VAL A 49 19.12 -1.68 -6.80
CA VAL A 49 19.88 -0.43 -6.94
C VAL A 49 21.09 -0.38 -5.99
N CYS A 50 20.98 -0.85 -4.74
CA CYS A 50 22.15 -1.01 -3.84
C CYS A 50 22.79 -2.41 -4.01
N THR A 51 24.07 -2.56 -3.68
CA THR A 51 24.75 -3.87 -3.70
C THR A 51 24.07 -4.83 -2.71
N PRO A 52 23.54 -5.98 -3.14
CA PRO A 52 22.78 -6.86 -2.27
C PRO A 52 23.71 -7.53 -1.26
N LYS A 53 23.47 -7.32 0.05
CA LYS A 53 23.99 -8.20 1.11
C LYS A 53 22.83 -9.02 1.65
N ILE A 54 22.95 -10.33 1.52
CA ILE A 54 21.99 -11.30 2.05
C ILE A 54 22.21 -11.34 3.57
N TYR A 55 21.24 -10.87 4.36
CA TYR A 55 21.24 -11.02 5.80
C TYR A 55 20.11 -11.98 6.19
N PHE A 56 20.45 -13.09 6.86
CA PHE A 56 19.47 -14.07 7.35
C PHE A 56 18.60 -14.76 6.28
N ASP A 57 19.12 -14.96 5.05
CA ASP A 57 18.47 -15.69 3.92
C ASP A 57 17.07 -15.19 3.47
N TRP A 58 16.49 -14.19 4.13
CA TRP A 58 15.13 -13.71 3.90
C TRP A 58 15.02 -12.17 3.79
N PHE A 59 15.98 -11.42 4.35
CA PHE A 59 15.97 -9.95 4.32
C PHE A 59 17.17 -9.40 3.54
N LEU A 60 16.92 -8.78 2.39
CA LEU A 60 17.93 -7.94 1.74
C LEU A 60 17.93 -6.56 2.41
N LEU A 61 19.04 -6.23 3.08
CA LEU A 61 19.28 -4.90 3.64
C LEU A 61 20.35 -4.16 2.80
N PRO A 62 20.08 -2.92 2.34
CA PRO A 62 21.08 -2.12 1.63
C PRO A 62 22.12 -1.58 2.62
N HIS A 63 23.34 -2.11 2.59
CA HIS A 63 24.43 -1.71 3.50
C HIS A 63 25.34 -0.63 2.90
N ASP A 64 25.52 -0.61 1.57
CA ASP A 64 26.43 0.32 0.89
C ASP A 64 25.77 0.90 -0.37
N CYS A 65 25.41 2.19 -0.34
CA CYS A 65 24.75 2.92 -1.43
C CYS A 65 25.61 4.13 -1.90
N THR A 66 26.94 4.06 -1.69
CA THR A 66 27.90 5.15 -1.96
C THR A 66 27.98 5.54 -3.44
N PHE A 67 27.60 4.66 -4.37
CA PHE A 67 27.60 4.89 -5.82
C PHE A 67 26.21 5.10 -6.44
N ILE A 68 25.16 5.29 -5.63
CA ILE A 68 23.78 5.35 -6.14
C ILE A 68 23.49 6.61 -6.96
N TYR A 69 24.16 7.72 -6.63
CA TYR A 69 24.03 9.00 -7.33
C TYR A 69 24.97 9.13 -8.52
N ASP A 70 25.87 8.16 -8.72
CA ASP A 70 26.85 8.19 -9.80
C ASP A 70 26.18 7.88 -11.16
N VAL A 71 25.07 7.13 -11.12
CA VAL A 71 24.26 6.82 -12.30
C VAL A 71 22.84 7.34 -12.10
N TYR A 72 22.45 8.33 -12.91
CA TYR A 72 21.14 8.98 -12.84
C TYR A 72 19.95 8.00 -12.81
N SER A 73 20.00 6.93 -13.60
CA SER A 73 18.92 5.92 -13.63
C SER A 73 18.75 5.19 -12.29
N ARG A 74 19.83 4.95 -11.54
CA ARG A 74 19.82 4.32 -10.21
C ARG A 74 19.23 5.25 -9.16
N ALA A 75 19.65 6.51 -9.16
CA ALA A 75 19.11 7.53 -8.26
C ALA A 75 17.59 7.73 -8.46
N TRP A 76 17.11 7.71 -9.71
CA TRP A 76 15.68 7.83 -10.01
C TRP A 76 14.85 6.67 -9.47
N VAL A 77 15.31 5.43 -9.65
CA VAL A 77 14.61 4.24 -9.13
C VAL A 77 14.59 4.25 -7.59
N PHE A 78 15.67 4.70 -6.96
CA PHE A 78 15.73 4.84 -5.51
C PHE A 78 14.73 5.89 -4.98
N VAL A 79 14.76 7.10 -5.54
CA VAL A 79 13.86 8.19 -5.14
C VAL A 79 12.40 7.82 -5.38
N THR A 80 12.09 7.26 -6.55
CA THR A 80 10.72 6.78 -6.84
C THR A 80 10.29 5.71 -5.84
N GLY A 81 11.12 4.71 -5.55
CA GLY A 81 10.82 3.68 -4.54
C GLY A 81 10.48 4.26 -3.17
N LEU A 82 11.20 5.30 -2.72
CA LEU A 82 10.88 6.01 -1.47
C LEU A 82 9.55 6.76 -1.55
N PHE A 83 9.26 7.45 -2.66
CA PHE A 83 7.98 8.11 -2.87
C PHE A 83 6.82 7.10 -2.86
N TRP A 84 6.98 5.94 -3.48
CA TRP A 84 6.00 4.85 -3.45
C TRP A 84 5.75 4.33 -2.03
N LEU A 85 6.80 4.26 -1.19
CA LEU A 85 6.66 3.86 0.21
C LEU A 85 5.92 4.93 1.01
N MET A 86 6.20 6.22 0.78
CA MET A 86 5.50 7.34 1.41
C MET A 86 4.02 7.41 1.00
N THR A 87 3.69 7.18 -0.27
CA THR A 87 2.29 7.17 -0.74
C THR A 87 1.51 5.96 -0.21
N SER A 88 2.18 4.84 0.12
CA SER A 88 1.55 3.66 0.73
C SER A 88 0.93 3.91 2.11
N VAL A 89 1.31 5.00 2.79
CA VAL A 89 0.71 5.39 4.08
C VAL A 89 -0.79 5.67 3.96
N ILE A 90 -1.24 6.18 2.80
CA ILE A 90 -2.66 6.47 2.54
C ILE A 90 -3.52 5.19 2.55
N PRO A 91 -3.24 4.16 1.71
CA PRO A 91 -4.03 2.93 1.73
C PRO A 91 -3.89 2.15 3.05
N ILE A 92 -2.75 2.23 3.74
CA ILE A 92 -2.58 1.63 5.08
C ILE A 92 -3.53 2.27 6.09
N SER A 93 -3.54 3.61 6.16
CA SER A 93 -4.41 4.35 7.07
C SER A 93 -5.89 4.04 6.81
N PHE A 94 -6.26 3.91 5.54
CA PHE A 94 -7.62 3.56 5.14
C PHE A 94 -7.97 2.11 5.50
N LEU A 95 -7.04 1.17 5.33
CA LEU A 95 -7.22 -0.23 5.75
C LEU A 95 -7.45 -0.31 7.25
N PHE A 96 -6.68 0.42 8.07
CA PHE A 96 -6.92 0.52 9.52
C PHE A 96 -8.31 1.06 9.86
N HIS A 97 -8.77 2.10 9.14
CA HIS A 97 -10.11 2.64 9.32
C HIS A 97 -11.20 1.59 9.01
N GLU A 98 -11.09 0.90 7.87
CA GLU A 98 -12.02 -0.16 7.50
C GLU A 98 -12.03 -1.31 8.50
N LEU A 99 -10.85 -1.71 8.98
CA LEU A 99 -10.69 -2.75 10.00
C LEU A 99 -11.34 -2.33 11.33
N ALA A 100 -11.11 -1.09 11.78
CA ALA A 100 -11.67 -0.55 13.01
C ALA A 100 -13.20 -0.53 12.97
N VAL A 101 -13.79 -0.08 11.87
CA VAL A 101 -15.25 -0.06 11.69
C VAL A 101 -15.80 -1.48 11.55
N TYR A 102 -15.07 -2.42 10.95
CA TYR A 102 -15.44 -3.84 10.91
C TYR A 102 -15.47 -4.46 12.31
N ILE A 103 -14.42 -4.27 13.10
CA ILE A 103 -14.32 -4.75 14.49
C ILE A 103 -15.45 -4.14 15.34
N ARG A 104 -15.68 -2.82 15.21
CA ARG A 104 -16.74 -2.13 15.96
C ARG A 104 -18.14 -2.66 15.66
N ARG A 105 -18.44 -3.01 14.40
CA ARG A 105 -19.71 -3.65 14.04
C ARG A 105 -19.82 -5.07 14.59
N ARG A 106 -18.73 -5.85 14.55
CA ARG A 106 -18.72 -7.21 15.13
C ARG A 106 -18.96 -7.20 16.64
N SER A 107 -18.43 -6.19 17.35
CA SER A 107 -18.66 -6.02 18.79
C SER A 107 -20.10 -5.64 19.17
N LYS A 108 -20.87 -5.01 18.28
CA LYS A 108 -22.29 -4.66 18.55
C LYS A 108 -23.28 -5.79 18.28
N ASN A 109 -22.83 -6.83 17.57
CA ASN A 109 -23.65 -8.01 17.25
C ASN A 109 -23.51 -9.13 18.29
N TRP A 110 -22.73 -8.90 19.35
CA TRP A 110 -22.67 -9.69 20.58
C TRP A 110 -23.40 -8.92 21.68
#